data_AF-A0A2M7D719-F1
#
_entry.id   AF-A0A2M7D719-F1
#
_cell.length_a   1.000
_cell.length_b   1.000
_cell.length_c   1.000
_cell.angle_alpha   90.00
_cell.angle_beta   90.00
_cell.angle_gamma   90.00
#
_symmetry.space_group_name_H-M   'P 1'
#
loop_
_entity.id
_entity.type
_entity.pdbx_description
1 polymer ?
#
loop_
_entity_poly.entity_id
_entity_poly.type
_entity_poly.pdbx_seq_one_letter_code
_entity_poly.pdbx_strand_id
1 'polypeptide(L)'
;MRLIISTLAIISLLFQPLITWAALTDDLQNEINQKQNQIQKLEKQIAEYKNLVQTTKTQGTTLKAEITRMQNQINKLEAEIRLTQTKISQTSLKIQGLASDIQTQGLEIEKQKSALGQTLRIIDEYDQESTFALVLRNANLSDFLSQVQYIESLQGGVQEKLQTIKDLKAQLEAQKTQSESYKTSLEGLKSQLKGQGAVLDNQKDEKDTLLKTTKNQEKAYQSTLTTLQQQRTQIE
;
A
#
# COMPACT_ATOMS: atom_id res chain seq x y z
N MET A 1 -40.10 50.50 14.92
CA MET A 1 -38.76 50.72 15.49
C MET A 1 -38.55 49.71 16.63
N ARG A 2 -37.47 48.91 16.56
CA ARG A 2 -36.90 48.00 17.58
C ARG A 2 -37.58 46.63 17.88
N LEU A 3 -37.00 45.60 17.23
CA LEU A 3 -36.58 44.25 17.71
C LEU A 3 -37.18 43.69 19.01
N ILE A 4 -37.86 42.53 18.92
CA ILE A 4 -37.58 41.31 19.74
C ILE A 4 -37.96 40.08 18.86
N ILE A 5 -36.95 39.36 18.38
CA ILE A 5 -37.09 38.00 17.82
C ILE A 5 -36.80 37.06 18.98
N SER A 6 -37.81 36.32 19.45
CA SER A 6 -37.61 35.33 20.51
C SER A 6 -38.25 34.00 20.11
N THR A 7 -37.37 32.99 20.11
CA THR A 7 -37.59 31.54 20.27
C THR A 7 -38.20 30.77 19.10
N LEU A 8 -37.34 30.39 18.14
CA LEU A 8 -37.54 29.19 17.34
C LEU A 8 -36.22 28.38 17.30
N ALA A 9 -36.29 27.18 17.89
CA ALA A 9 -35.63 25.94 17.50
C ALA A 9 -34.10 25.85 17.32
N ILE A 10 -33.61 24.65 17.66
CA ILE A 10 -32.32 24.03 17.28
C ILE A 10 -31.16 24.27 18.27
N ILE A 11 -31.30 23.69 19.47
CA ILE A 11 -30.15 23.03 20.12
C ILE A 11 -30.04 21.65 19.46
N SER A 12 -29.26 21.57 18.38
CA SER A 12 -28.74 20.33 17.81
C SER A 12 -27.43 20.63 17.13
N LEU A 13 -26.42 20.89 17.97
CA LEU A 13 -25.02 20.86 17.60
C LEU A 13 -24.32 20.26 18.81
N LEU A 14 -23.32 19.40 18.58
CA LEU A 14 -22.57 18.61 19.58
C LEU A 14 -23.06 17.16 19.77
N PHE A 15 -23.20 16.43 18.67
CA PHE A 15 -22.82 15.02 18.65
C PHE A 15 -22.15 14.72 17.30
N GLN A 16 -20.94 15.24 17.12
CA GLN A 16 -20.05 14.76 16.06
C GLN A 16 -19.47 13.44 16.56
N PRO A 17 -19.62 12.32 15.84
CA PRO A 17 -19.00 11.07 16.24
C PRO A 17 -17.48 11.28 16.29
N LEU A 18 -16.89 11.01 17.45
CA LEU A 18 -15.46 10.79 17.59
C LEU A 18 -15.11 9.59 16.70
N ILE A 19 -14.70 9.85 15.46
CA ILE A 19 -14.00 8.85 14.67
C ILE A 19 -12.67 8.63 15.40
N THR A 20 -12.60 7.56 16.17
CA THR A 20 -11.39 7.14 16.86
C THR A 20 -10.42 6.62 15.80
N TRP A 21 -9.33 7.35 15.59
CA TRP A 21 -8.30 7.10 14.59
C TRP A 21 -7.66 5.69 14.71
N ALA A 22 -7.74 5.07 15.89
CA ALA A 22 -7.32 3.69 16.12
C ALA A 22 -8.08 2.66 15.26
N ALA A 23 -9.38 2.88 15.02
CA ALA A 23 -10.19 1.98 14.20
C ALA A 23 -9.81 2.02 12.70
N LEU A 24 -9.26 3.15 12.24
CA LEU A 24 -8.84 3.33 10.84
C LEU A 24 -7.52 2.59 10.53
N THR A 25 -6.59 2.56 11.49
CA THR A 25 -5.32 1.82 11.37
C THR A 25 -5.49 0.31 11.42
N ASP A 26 -6.40 -0.20 12.26
CA ASP A 26 -6.66 -1.65 12.36
C ASP A 26 -7.36 -2.20 11.11
N ASP A 27 -8.30 -1.45 10.53
CA ASP A 27 -9.00 -1.84 9.31
C ASP A 27 -8.04 -1.90 8.10
N LEU A 28 -7.18 -0.88 7.96
CA LEU A 28 -6.15 -0.85 6.92
C LEU A 28 -5.17 -2.04 7.03
N GLN A 29 -4.73 -2.36 8.25
CA GLN A 29 -3.84 -3.49 8.47
C GLN A 29 -4.52 -4.83 8.16
N ASN A 30 -5.81 -4.96 8.49
CA ASN A 30 -6.60 -6.13 8.13
C ASN A 30 -6.73 -6.27 6.60
N GLU A 31 -6.98 -5.19 5.87
CA GLU A 31 -7.00 -5.21 4.40
C GLU A 31 -5.66 -5.66 3.81
N ILE A 32 -4.54 -5.13 4.31
CA ILE A 32 -3.18 -5.53 3.87
C ILE A 32 -2.95 -7.03 4.09
N ASN A 33 -3.38 -7.56 5.24
CA ASN A 33 -3.27 -8.98 5.58
C ASN A 33 -4.16 -9.85 4.68
N GLN A 34 -5.39 -9.41 4.39
CA GLN A 34 -6.27 -10.08 3.44
C GLN A 34 -5.65 -10.13 2.04
N LYS A 35 -5.06 -9.03 1.56
CA LYS A 35 -4.32 -9.02 0.28
C LYS A 35 -3.13 -9.98 0.29
N GLN A 36 -2.42 -10.08 1.42
CA GLN A 36 -1.32 -11.04 1.56
C GLN A 36 -1.81 -12.49 1.41
N ASN A 37 -2.94 -12.83 2.04
CA ASN A 37 -3.55 -14.15 1.90
C ASN A 37 -4.03 -14.43 0.47
N GLN A 38 -4.57 -13.41 -0.21
CA GLN A 38 -4.95 -13.52 -1.63
C GLN A 38 -3.73 -13.78 -2.54
N ILE A 39 -2.61 -13.10 -2.28
CA ILE A 39 -1.33 -13.32 -2.98
C ILE A 39 -0.90 -14.79 -2.87
N GLN A 40 -0.88 -15.36 -1.66
CA GLN A 40 -0.47 -16.75 -1.45
C GLN A 40 -1.37 -17.75 -2.19
N LYS A 41 -2.68 -17.50 -2.23
CA LYS A 41 -3.62 -18.35 -2.98
C LYS A 41 -3.37 -18.29 -4.48
N LEU A 42 -3.15 -17.08 -5.02
CA LEU A 42 -2.86 -16.88 -6.43
C LEU A 42 -1.53 -17.51 -6.84
N GLU A 43 -0.50 -17.44 -5.98
CA GLU A 43 0.80 -18.09 -6.23
C GLU A 43 0.66 -19.62 -6.33
N LYS A 44 -0.16 -20.24 -5.48
CA LYS A 44 -0.48 -21.68 -5.57
C LYS A 44 -1.19 -22.02 -6.88
N GLN A 45 -2.19 -21.23 -7.26
CA GLN A 45 -2.91 -21.43 -8.53
C GLN A 45 -1.99 -21.29 -9.76
N ILE A 46 -1.06 -20.32 -9.75
CA ILE A 46 -0.06 -20.16 -10.82
C ILE A 46 0.86 -21.39 -10.91
N ALA A 47 1.25 -21.96 -9.78
CA ALA A 47 2.05 -23.19 -9.74
C ALA A 47 1.29 -24.40 -10.32
N GLU A 48 0.00 -24.53 -10.00
CA GLU A 48 -0.88 -25.56 -10.59
C GLU A 48 -0.98 -25.41 -12.11
N TYR A 49 -1.22 -24.20 -12.62
CA TYR A 49 -1.26 -23.97 -14.07
C TYR A 49 0.10 -24.23 -14.73
N LYS A 50 1.22 -23.90 -14.08
CA LYS A 50 2.55 -24.24 -14.58
C LYS A 50 2.73 -25.75 -14.75
N ASN A 51 2.25 -26.54 -13.80
CA ASN A 51 2.28 -28.01 -13.90
C ASN A 51 1.38 -28.51 -15.04
N LEU A 52 0.16 -27.97 -15.18
CA LEU A 52 -0.73 -28.32 -16.29
C LEU A 52 -0.11 -28.03 -17.66
N VAL A 53 0.51 -26.85 -17.83
CA VAL A 53 1.23 -26.51 -19.08
C VAL A 53 2.34 -27.53 -19.38
N GLN A 54 3.10 -27.93 -18.36
CA GLN A 54 4.17 -28.91 -18.52
C GLN A 54 3.64 -30.31 -18.87
N THR A 55 2.59 -30.77 -18.19
CA THR A 55 1.95 -32.06 -18.48
C THR A 55 1.37 -32.10 -19.88
N THR A 56 0.62 -31.08 -20.31
CA THR A 56 0.07 -31.01 -21.67
C THR A 56 1.18 -30.99 -22.72
N LYS A 57 2.31 -30.32 -22.45
CA LYS A 57 3.49 -30.35 -23.34
C LYS A 57 4.05 -31.77 -23.51
N THR A 58 4.03 -32.61 -22.47
CA THR A 58 4.51 -34.00 -22.55
C THR A 58 3.54 -34.98 -23.22
N GLN A 59 2.24 -34.64 -23.30
CA GLN A 59 1.19 -35.51 -23.84
C GLN A 59 1.11 -35.56 -25.38
N GLY A 60 1.98 -34.84 -26.11
CA GLY A 60 2.16 -34.98 -27.56
C GLY A 60 1.69 -33.78 -28.41
N THR A 61 1.96 -33.82 -29.72
CA THR A 61 1.82 -32.72 -30.68
C THR A 61 0.56 -32.82 -31.55
N THR A 62 -0.61 -32.95 -30.94
CA THR A 62 -1.88 -32.81 -31.68
C THR A 62 -2.39 -31.37 -31.65
N LEU A 63 -3.18 -30.95 -32.64
CA LEU A 63 -3.85 -29.64 -32.63
C LEU A 63 -4.68 -29.43 -31.36
N LYS A 64 -5.37 -30.47 -30.88
CA LYS A 64 -6.13 -30.43 -29.63
C LYS A 64 -5.23 -30.24 -28.40
N ALA A 65 -4.08 -30.91 -28.35
CA ALA A 65 -3.10 -30.73 -27.28
C ALA A 65 -2.50 -29.32 -27.30
N GLU A 66 -2.22 -28.78 -28.49
CA GLU A 66 -1.72 -27.41 -28.65
C GLU A 66 -2.73 -26.35 -28.19
N ILE A 67 -4.00 -26.47 -28.60
CA ILE A 67 -5.09 -25.60 -28.11
C ILE A 67 -5.23 -25.68 -26.59
N THR A 68 -5.13 -26.89 -26.01
CA THR A 68 -5.18 -27.09 -24.56
C THR A 68 -4.00 -26.43 -23.87
N ARG A 69 -2.79 -26.54 -24.45
CA ARG A 69 -1.57 -25.90 -23.93
C ARG A 69 -1.71 -24.37 -23.94
N MET A 70 -2.14 -23.79 -25.06
CA MET A 70 -2.40 -22.35 -25.18
C MET A 70 -3.45 -21.88 -24.15
N GLN A 71 -4.53 -22.65 -23.98
CA GLN A 71 -5.54 -22.33 -22.95
C GLN A 71 -4.96 -22.35 -21.54
N ASN A 72 -4.10 -23.32 -21.21
CA ASN A 72 -3.44 -23.37 -19.90
C ASN A 72 -2.45 -22.21 -19.71
N GLN A 73 -1.74 -21.77 -20.76
CA GLN A 73 -0.89 -20.59 -20.73
C GLN A 73 -1.69 -19.30 -20.50
N ILE A 74 -2.84 -19.15 -21.18
CA ILE A 74 -3.78 -18.05 -20.97
C ILE A 74 -4.27 -18.03 -19.52
N ASN A 75 -4.72 -19.17 -18.99
CA ASN A 75 -5.20 -19.24 -17.60
C ASN A 75 -4.10 -18.88 -16.60
N LYS A 76 -2.87 -19.33 -16.84
CA LYS A 76 -1.69 -18.96 -16.04
C LYS A 76 -1.48 -17.44 -16.06
N LEU A 77 -1.48 -16.85 -17.25
CA LEU A 77 -1.25 -15.41 -17.42
C LEU A 77 -2.37 -14.57 -16.80
N GLU A 78 -3.62 -14.99 -16.90
CA GLU A 78 -4.75 -14.37 -16.21
C GLU A 78 -4.59 -14.43 -14.68
N ALA A 79 -4.07 -15.53 -14.14
CA ALA A 79 -3.75 -15.63 -12.71
C ALA A 79 -2.58 -14.71 -12.31
N GLU A 80 -1.54 -14.61 -13.13
CA GLU A 80 -0.40 -13.67 -12.94
C GLU A 80 -0.85 -12.21 -12.99
N ILE A 81 -1.83 -11.88 -13.85
CA ILE A 81 -2.45 -10.55 -13.92
C ILE A 81 -3.19 -10.24 -12.62
N ARG A 82 -4.03 -11.17 -12.12
CA ARG A 82 -4.74 -11.00 -10.84
C ARG A 82 -3.78 -10.84 -9.67
N LEU A 83 -2.67 -11.59 -9.68
CA LEU A 83 -1.60 -11.45 -8.70
C LEU A 83 -0.99 -10.04 -8.73
N THR A 84 -0.66 -9.55 -9.92
CA THR A 84 -0.08 -8.22 -10.10
C THR A 84 -1.05 -7.12 -9.65
N GLN A 85 -2.33 -7.22 -10.01
CA GLN A 85 -3.39 -6.32 -9.53
C GLN A 85 -3.52 -6.34 -8.00
N THR A 86 -3.46 -7.52 -7.39
CA THR A 86 -3.52 -7.66 -5.92
C THR A 86 -2.31 -7.01 -5.25
N LYS A 87 -1.11 -7.18 -5.83
CA LYS A 87 0.12 -6.51 -5.36
C LYS A 87 0.01 -4.99 -5.49
N ILE A 88 -0.54 -4.47 -6.60
CA ILE A 88 -0.82 -3.04 -6.78
C ILE A 88 -1.72 -2.50 -5.67
N SER A 89 -2.83 -3.19 -5.38
CA SER A 89 -3.73 -2.80 -4.28
C SER A 89 -3.00 -2.82 -2.94
N GLN A 90 -2.28 -3.90 -2.62
CA GLN A 90 -1.55 -4.00 -1.36
C GLN A 90 -0.50 -2.90 -1.19
N THR A 91 0.29 -2.61 -2.23
CA THR A 91 1.30 -1.55 -2.20
C THR A 91 0.65 -0.17 -2.06
N SER A 92 -0.51 0.06 -2.70
CA SER A 92 -1.25 1.32 -2.56
C SER A 92 -1.73 1.54 -1.12
N LEU A 93 -2.26 0.49 -0.47
CA LEU A 93 -2.66 0.54 0.94
C LEU A 93 -1.46 0.80 1.86
N LYS A 94 -0.30 0.18 1.61
CA LYS A 94 0.94 0.45 2.36
C LYS A 94 1.40 1.90 2.23
N ILE A 95 1.30 2.49 1.03
CA ILE A 95 1.62 3.90 0.80
C ILE A 95 0.66 4.81 1.58
N GLN A 96 -0.64 4.47 1.60
CA GLN A 96 -1.65 5.22 2.35
C GLN A 96 -1.39 5.17 3.86
N GLY A 97 -1.05 3.99 4.40
CA GLY A 97 -0.67 3.83 5.80
C GLY A 97 0.55 4.68 6.16
N LEU A 98 1.63 4.57 5.39
CA LEU A 98 2.83 5.38 5.59
C LEU A 98 2.56 6.88 5.49
N ALA A 99 1.67 7.32 4.59
CA ALA A 99 1.33 8.73 4.48
C ALA A 99 0.63 9.25 5.75
N SER A 100 -0.25 8.44 6.34
CA SER A 100 -0.91 8.74 7.62
C SER A 100 0.09 8.80 8.78
N ASP A 101 1.02 7.83 8.84
CA ASP A 101 2.05 7.79 9.87
C ASP A 101 3.00 8.98 9.77
N ILE A 102 3.45 9.31 8.55
CA ILE A 102 4.29 10.48 8.25
C ILE A 102 3.61 11.78 8.70
N GLN A 103 2.32 11.94 8.43
CA GLN A 103 1.57 13.11 8.85
C GLN A 103 1.50 13.20 10.39
N THR A 104 1.16 12.09 11.04
CA THR A 104 1.02 12.02 12.51
C THR A 104 2.35 12.32 13.20
N GLN A 105 3.42 11.69 12.75
CA GLN A 105 4.76 11.89 13.28
C GLN A 105 5.29 13.30 13.02
N GLY A 106 4.97 13.89 11.86
CA GLY A 106 5.27 15.28 11.56
C GLY A 106 4.61 16.26 12.53
N LEU A 107 3.33 16.04 12.85
CA LEU A 107 2.61 16.86 13.83
C LEU A 107 3.20 16.72 15.25
N GLU A 108 3.55 15.51 15.66
CA GLU A 108 4.18 15.27 16.96
C GLU A 108 5.55 15.96 17.07
N ILE A 109 6.37 15.91 16.01
CA ILE A 109 7.65 16.63 15.97
C ILE A 109 7.45 18.13 16.16
N GLU A 110 6.47 18.75 15.47
CA GLU A 110 6.23 20.19 15.63
C GLU A 110 5.70 20.55 17.02
N LYS A 111 4.87 19.69 17.62
CA LYS A 111 4.43 19.85 19.01
C LYS A 111 5.62 19.81 19.98
N GLN A 112 6.53 18.83 19.84
CA GLN A 112 7.72 18.72 20.69
C GLN A 112 8.67 19.92 20.49
N LYS A 113 8.86 20.37 19.25
CA LYS A 113 9.67 21.57 18.95
C LYS A 113 9.08 22.84 19.56
N SER A 114 7.76 23.01 19.51
CA SER A 114 7.07 24.14 20.13
C SER A 114 7.22 24.12 21.66
N ALA A 115 7.05 22.95 22.29
CA ALA A 115 7.24 22.79 23.73
C ALA A 115 8.69 23.10 24.14
N LEU A 116 9.67 22.57 23.41
CA LEU A 116 11.08 22.85 23.65
C LEU A 116 11.42 24.34 23.47
N GLY A 117 10.88 24.98 22.43
CA GLY A 117 11.07 26.42 22.21
C GLY A 117 10.48 27.30 23.32
N GLN A 118 9.34 26.91 23.89
CA GLN A 118 8.77 27.59 25.06
C GLN A 118 9.66 27.42 26.29
N THR A 119 10.16 26.20 26.55
CA THR A 119 11.11 25.95 27.64
C THR A 119 12.37 26.79 27.51
N LEU A 120 12.96 26.87 26.31
CA LEU A 120 14.15 27.67 26.06
C LEU A 120 13.91 29.17 26.25
N ARG A 121 12.71 29.67 25.89
CA ARG A 121 12.35 31.08 26.11
C ARG A 121 12.20 31.40 27.60
N ILE A 122 11.59 30.49 28.37
CA ILE A 122 11.50 30.64 29.83
C ILE A 122 12.91 30.69 30.42
N ILE A 123 13.82 29.80 30.00
CA ILE A 123 15.22 29.82 30.45
C ILE A 123 15.88 31.17 30.15
N ASP A 124 15.74 31.66 28.91
CA ASP A 124 16.30 32.94 28.48
C ASP A 124 15.77 34.12 29.31
N GLU A 125 14.45 34.17 29.56
CA GLU A 125 13.81 35.19 30.40
C GLU A 125 14.33 35.17 31.86
N TYR A 126 14.57 33.98 32.43
CA TYR A 126 15.15 33.83 33.77
C TYR A 126 16.65 34.19 33.82
N ASP A 127 17.41 33.94 32.76
CA ASP A 127 18.86 34.23 32.70
C ASP A 127 19.14 35.74 32.50
N GLN A 128 18.22 36.47 31.87
CA GLN A 128 18.29 37.94 31.74
C GLN A 128 18.12 38.68 33.09
N GLU A 129 17.53 38.04 34.11
CA GLU A 129 17.56 38.53 35.49
C GLU A 129 18.88 38.14 36.17
N SER A 130 19.95 38.87 35.84
CA SER A 130 21.31 38.79 36.40
C SER A 130 21.53 37.74 37.50
N THR A 131 22.19 36.63 37.14
CA THR A 131 22.68 35.58 38.05
C THR A 131 23.51 36.13 39.23
N PHE A 132 24.13 37.31 39.07
CA PHE A 132 24.85 38.01 40.13
C PHE A 132 23.90 38.65 41.18
N ALA A 133 22.69 39.04 40.79
CA ALA A 133 21.66 39.54 41.70
C ALA A 133 21.00 38.41 42.54
N LEU A 134 20.94 37.18 42.01
CA LEU A 134 20.39 36.00 42.69
C LEU A 134 21.26 35.50 43.85
N VAL A 135 22.59 35.52 43.71
CA VAL A 135 23.53 35.14 44.78
C VAL A 135 23.50 36.15 45.94
N LEU A 136 23.31 37.44 45.65
CA LEU A 136 23.19 38.50 46.66
C LEU A 136 21.79 38.58 47.31
N ARG A 137 20.75 37.97 46.72
CA ARG A 137 19.35 38.05 47.18
C ARG A 137 18.89 36.83 47.98
N ASN A 138 19.46 35.65 47.74
CA ASN A 138 19.12 34.45 48.50
C ASN A 138 19.97 34.37 49.77
N ALA A 139 19.35 34.59 50.93
CA ALA A 139 20.05 34.71 52.21
C ALA A 139 20.65 33.39 52.75
N ASN A 140 20.44 32.24 52.07
CA ASN A 140 20.74 30.91 52.60
C ASN A 140 21.36 30.00 51.50
N LEU A 141 22.45 29.28 51.82
CA LEU A 141 23.12 28.33 50.91
C LEU A 141 22.20 27.23 50.35
N SER A 142 21.15 26.85 51.10
CA SER A 142 20.17 25.84 50.70
C SER A 142 19.33 26.25 49.48
N ASP A 143 18.99 27.52 49.38
CA ASP A 143 18.17 28.05 48.27
C ASP A 143 19.00 28.11 46.99
N PHE A 144 20.27 28.48 47.11
CA PHE A 144 21.24 28.44 46.02
C PHE A 144 21.44 27.01 45.47
N LEU A 145 21.68 26.02 46.35
CA LEU A 145 21.85 24.62 45.93
C LEU A 145 20.59 24.06 45.24
N SER A 146 19.39 24.42 45.75
CA SER A 146 18.12 24.02 45.14
C SER A 146 17.96 24.61 43.73
N GLN A 147 18.42 25.84 43.52
CA GLN A 147 18.34 26.51 42.22
C GLN A 147 19.35 25.95 41.20
N VAL A 148 20.57 25.59 41.64
CA VAL A 148 21.53 24.85 40.79
C VAL A 148 20.95 23.51 40.35
N GLN A 149 20.38 22.74 41.28
CA GLN A 149 19.78 21.45 40.97
C GLN A 149 18.57 21.57 40.03
N TYR A 150 17.79 22.65 40.14
CA TYR A 150 16.71 22.96 39.20
C TYR A 150 17.22 23.22 37.79
N ILE A 151 18.29 24.00 37.64
CA ILE A 151 18.92 24.30 36.34
C ILE A 151 19.50 23.03 35.70
N GLU A 152 20.19 22.18 36.47
CA GLU A 152 20.72 20.91 35.97
C GLU A 152 19.60 19.97 35.49
N SER A 153 18.52 19.85 36.25
CA SER A 153 17.34 19.06 35.88
C SER A 153 16.68 19.59 34.60
N LEU A 154 16.59 20.91 34.47
CA LEU A 154 16.04 21.59 33.30
C LEU A 154 16.92 21.39 32.05
N GLN A 155 18.24 21.49 32.19
CA GLN A 155 19.20 21.19 31.13
C GLN A 155 19.08 19.73 30.67
N GLY A 156 18.97 18.80 31.61
CA GLY A 156 18.73 17.38 31.32
C GLY A 156 17.45 17.16 30.51
N GLY A 157 16.34 17.76 30.93
CA GLY A 157 15.05 17.65 30.22
C GLY A 157 15.06 18.29 28.82
N VAL A 158 15.81 19.38 28.64
CA VAL A 158 16.03 20.01 27.32
C VAL A 158 16.82 19.09 26.40
N GLN A 159 17.90 18.48 26.90
CA GLN A 159 18.71 17.54 26.14
C GLN A 159 17.90 16.29 25.75
N GLU A 160 17.12 15.73 26.67
CA GLU A 160 16.24 14.59 26.41
C GLU A 160 15.22 14.92 25.31
N LYS A 161 14.49 16.04 25.43
CA LYS A 161 13.52 16.46 24.40
C LYS A 161 14.17 16.68 23.04
N LEU A 162 15.34 17.31 23.01
CA LEU A 162 16.09 17.50 21.77
C LEU A 162 16.48 16.16 21.14
N GLN A 163 16.91 15.19 21.96
CA GLN A 163 17.23 13.85 21.48
C GLN A 163 15.99 13.14 20.93
N THR A 164 14.86 13.19 21.63
CA THR A 164 13.57 12.66 21.12
C THR A 164 13.18 13.26 19.78
N ILE A 165 13.31 14.59 19.60
CA ILE A 165 13.02 15.25 18.33
C ILE A 165 13.95 14.76 17.21
N LYS A 166 15.23 14.57 17.50
CA LYS A 166 16.21 14.04 16.53
C LYS A 166 15.84 12.61 16.10
N ASP A 167 15.50 11.75 17.06
CA ASP A 167 15.13 10.36 16.80
C ASP A 167 13.83 10.28 15.98
N LEU A 168 12.83 11.06 16.34
CA LEU A 168 11.57 11.17 15.59
C LEU A 168 11.80 11.69 14.17
N LYS A 169 12.69 12.66 13.98
CA LYS A 169 13.05 13.14 12.63
C LYS A 169 13.74 12.06 11.80
N ALA A 170 14.68 11.32 12.39
CA ALA A 170 15.37 10.24 11.69
C ALA A 170 14.38 9.15 11.23
N GLN A 171 13.45 8.77 12.10
CA GLN A 171 12.37 7.83 11.77
C GLN A 171 11.44 8.37 10.66
N LEU A 172 11.07 9.65 10.71
CA LEU A 172 10.22 10.28 9.69
C LEU A 172 10.91 10.24 8.31
N GLU A 173 12.20 10.55 8.23
CA GLU A 173 12.94 10.49 6.97
C GLU A 173 13.07 9.05 6.44
N ALA A 174 13.21 8.07 7.32
CA ALA A 174 13.18 6.65 6.94
C ALA A 174 11.80 6.25 6.36
N GLN A 175 10.70 6.67 6.97
CA GLN A 175 9.34 6.42 6.46
C GLN A 175 9.09 7.08 5.10
N LYS A 176 9.56 8.33 4.90
CA LYS A 176 9.47 9.01 3.61
C LYS A 176 10.22 8.25 2.52
N THR A 177 11.45 7.84 2.81
CA THR A 177 12.27 7.02 1.90
C THR A 177 11.57 5.69 1.57
N GLN A 178 10.97 5.03 2.56
CA GLN A 178 10.20 3.81 2.34
C GLN A 178 8.97 4.05 1.46
N SER A 179 8.25 5.16 1.66
CA SER A 179 7.10 5.55 0.84
C SER A 179 7.50 5.78 -0.63
N GLU A 180 8.64 6.43 -0.89
CA GLU A 180 9.19 6.63 -2.23
C GLU A 180 9.57 5.30 -2.91
N SER A 181 10.16 4.37 -2.15
CA SER A 181 10.46 3.03 -2.63
C SER A 181 9.18 2.28 -3.04
N TYR A 182 8.12 2.36 -2.24
CA TYR A 182 6.83 1.76 -2.61
C TYR A 182 6.17 2.43 -3.81
N LYS A 183 6.27 3.75 -3.97
CA LYS A 183 5.78 4.45 -5.18
C LYS A 183 6.51 3.95 -6.43
N THR A 184 7.83 3.79 -6.35
CA THR A 184 8.65 3.24 -7.44
C THR A 184 8.24 1.80 -7.76
N SER A 185 8.03 0.96 -6.73
CA SER A 185 7.55 -0.42 -6.92
C SER A 185 6.15 -0.45 -7.56
N LEU A 186 5.26 0.46 -7.17
CA LEU A 186 3.91 0.59 -7.72
C LEU A 186 3.92 0.93 -9.22
N GLU A 187 4.78 1.87 -9.64
CA GLU A 187 5.00 2.20 -11.05
C GLU A 187 5.47 0.96 -11.84
N GLY A 188 6.44 0.22 -11.30
CA GLY A 188 6.92 -1.03 -11.89
C GLY A 188 5.82 -2.08 -12.06
N LEU A 189 5.00 -2.28 -11.03
CA LEU A 189 3.87 -3.22 -11.07
C LEU A 189 2.81 -2.80 -12.10
N LYS A 190 2.52 -1.50 -12.25
CA LYS A 190 1.59 -0.99 -13.27
C LYS A 190 2.13 -1.23 -14.68
N SER A 191 3.42 -1.02 -14.90
CA SER A 191 4.09 -1.32 -16.17
C SER A 191 4.03 -2.81 -16.49
N GLN A 192 4.33 -3.66 -15.51
CA GLN A 192 4.21 -5.11 -15.63
C GLN A 192 2.78 -5.53 -15.99
N LEU A 193 1.76 -4.98 -15.32
CA LEU A 193 0.36 -5.28 -15.60
C LEU A 193 -0.02 -4.95 -17.04
N LYS A 194 0.42 -3.79 -17.55
CA LYS A 194 0.20 -3.39 -18.94
C LYS A 194 0.84 -4.37 -19.92
N GLY A 195 2.09 -4.78 -19.67
CA GLY A 195 2.79 -5.77 -20.47
C GLY A 195 2.09 -7.13 -20.48
N GLN A 196 1.66 -7.61 -19.30
CA GLN A 196 0.91 -8.86 -19.18
C GLN A 196 -0.41 -8.81 -19.96
N GLY A 197 -1.13 -7.68 -19.92
CA GLY A 197 -2.35 -7.49 -20.70
C GLY A 197 -2.11 -7.65 -22.20
N ALA A 198 -1.09 -7.00 -22.73
CA ALA A 198 -0.74 -7.13 -24.16
C ALA A 198 -0.36 -8.57 -24.54
N VAL A 199 0.38 -9.29 -23.69
CA VAL A 199 0.71 -10.70 -23.94
C VAL A 199 -0.55 -11.57 -23.92
N LEU A 200 -1.49 -11.30 -23.01
CA LEU A 200 -2.74 -12.05 -22.89
C LEU A 200 -3.60 -11.91 -24.16
N ASP A 201 -3.74 -10.69 -24.66
CA ASP A 201 -4.51 -10.41 -25.87
C ASP A 201 -3.92 -11.17 -27.07
N ASN A 202 -2.59 -11.09 -27.27
CA ASN A 202 -1.90 -11.84 -28.31
C ASN A 202 -2.11 -13.36 -28.19
N GLN A 203 -2.00 -13.93 -26.98
CA GLN A 203 -2.23 -15.37 -26.77
C GLN A 203 -3.67 -15.79 -27.07
N LYS A 204 -4.66 -14.94 -26.76
CA LYS A 204 -6.06 -15.18 -27.09
C LYS A 204 -6.26 -15.19 -28.61
N ASP A 205 -5.70 -14.21 -29.31
CA ASP A 205 -5.79 -14.09 -30.76
C ASP A 205 -5.12 -15.27 -31.49
N GLU A 206 -3.94 -15.71 -31.03
CA GLU A 206 -3.24 -16.88 -31.56
C GLU A 206 -4.07 -18.15 -31.40
N LYS A 207 -4.63 -18.38 -30.20
CA LYS A 207 -5.48 -19.54 -29.93
C LYS A 207 -6.74 -19.53 -30.79
N ASP A 208 -7.39 -18.38 -30.93
CA ASP A 208 -8.62 -18.26 -31.70
C ASP A 208 -8.36 -18.46 -33.20
N THR A 209 -7.20 -18.01 -33.70
CA THR A 209 -6.74 -18.27 -35.07
C THR A 209 -6.49 -19.76 -35.31
N LEU A 210 -5.81 -20.44 -34.37
CA LEU A 210 -5.58 -21.88 -34.46
C LEU A 210 -6.89 -22.68 -34.43
N LEU A 211 -7.83 -22.28 -33.57
CA LEU A 211 -9.14 -22.93 -33.46
C LEU A 211 -9.96 -22.78 -34.75
N LYS A 212 -9.99 -21.57 -35.34
CA LYS A 212 -10.65 -21.33 -36.63
C LYS A 212 -10.03 -22.16 -37.75
N THR A 213 -8.71 -22.19 -37.82
CA THR A 213 -7.96 -22.97 -38.83
C THR A 213 -8.28 -24.47 -38.70
N THR A 214 -8.25 -25.00 -37.47
CA THR A 214 -8.54 -26.42 -37.19
C THR A 214 -9.97 -26.78 -37.60
N LYS A 215 -10.97 -25.96 -37.26
CA LYS A 215 -12.38 -26.19 -37.62
C LYS A 215 -12.61 -26.17 -39.14
N ASN A 216 -11.96 -25.26 -39.85
CA ASN A 216 -12.07 -25.17 -41.31
C ASN A 216 -11.48 -26.40 -42.00
N GLN A 217 -10.32 -26.88 -41.53
CA GLN A 217 -9.69 -28.11 -42.04
C GLN A 217 -10.55 -29.35 -41.78
N GLU A 218 -11.12 -29.48 -40.58
CA GLU A 218 -12.03 -30.57 -40.23
C GLU A 218 -13.25 -30.59 -41.16
N LYS A 219 -13.89 -29.42 -41.39
CA LYS A 219 -15.04 -29.30 -42.29
C LYS A 219 -14.69 -29.69 -43.73
N ALA A 220 -13.52 -29.26 -44.23
CA ALA A 220 -13.05 -29.64 -45.57
C ALA A 220 -12.85 -31.17 -45.68
N TYR A 221 -12.23 -31.78 -44.69
CA TYR A 221 -11.99 -33.23 -44.67
C TYR A 221 -13.29 -34.03 -44.60
N GLN A 222 -14.26 -33.61 -43.77
CA GLN A 222 -15.59 -34.21 -43.70
C GLN A 222 -16.31 -34.13 -45.06
N SER A 223 -16.24 -32.97 -45.74
CA SER A 223 -16.82 -32.81 -47.07
C SER A 223 -16.21 -33.79 -48.08
N THR A 224 -14.88 -33.94 -48.09
CA THR A 224 -14.20 -34.90 -48.97
C THR A 224 -14.60 -36.34 -48.67
N LEU A 225 -14.69 -36.73 -47.39
CA LEU A 225 -15.16 -38.07 -47.00
C LEU A 225 -16.58 -38.34 -47.49
N THR A 226 -17.50 -37.39 -47.35
CA THR A 226 -18.88 -37.53 -47.85
C THR A 226 -18.91 -37.68 -49.38
N THR A 227 -18.12 -36.89 -50.11
CA THR A 227 -18.02 -37.02 -51.58
C THR A 227 -17.48 -38.40 -51.99
N LEU A 228 -16.42 -38.89 -51.34
CA LEU A 228 -15.84 -40.20 -51.62
C LEU A 228 -16.82 -41.34 -51.31
N GLN A 229 -17.60 -41.22 -50.23
CA GLN A 229 -18.65 -42.18 -49.90
C GLN A 229 -19.74 -42.20 -50.97
N GLN A 230 -20.23 -41.03 -51.41
CA GLN A 230 -21.24 -40.93 -52.47
C GLN A 230 -20.74 -41.53 -53.80
N GLN A 231 -19.50 -41.27 -54.18
CA GLN A 231 -18.90 -41.84 -55.39
C GLN A 231 -18.83 -43.37 -55.31
N ARG A 232 -18.45 -43.91 -54.14
CA ARG A 232 -18.41 -45.36 -53.94
C ARG A 232 -19.79 -46.01 -54.09
N THR A 233 -20.84 -45.41 -53.53
CA THR A 233 -22.22 -45.95 -53.63
C THR A 233 -22.82 -45.86 -55.04
N GLN A 234 -22.24 -45.06 -55.95
CA GLN A 234 -22.66 -44.99 -57.35
C GLN A 234 -21.98 -46.05 -58.23
N ILE A 235 -20.91 -46.67 -57.74
CA ILE A 235 -20.14 -47.69 -58.45
C ILE A 235 -20.56 -49.11 -58.01
N GLU A 236 -21.08 -49.25 -56.79
CA GLU A 236 -21.76 -50.45 -56.29
C GLU A 236 -23.21 -50.55 -56.81
#